data_AF-A0A967ALX3-F1
#
_entry.id   AF-A0A967ALX3-F1
#
_cell.length_a   1.000
_cell.length_b   1.000
_cell.length_c   1.000
_cell.angle_alpha   90.00
_cell.angle_beta   90.00
_cell.angle_gamma   90.00
#
_symmetry.space_group_name_H-M   'P 1'
#
loop_
_entity.id
_entity.type
_entity.pdbx_description
1 polymer ?
#
loop_
_entity_poly.entity_id
_entity_poly.type
_entity_poly.pdbx_seq_one_letter_code
_entity_poly.pdbx_strand_id
1 'polypeptide(L)'
;MVVSIQDDHQNVRGITRRHLLMAGAAGILLGSGVLLPERFFRQRQQAQTFVAKVAHYQLEIGDTIARGIRELGVSIDEMRGKRILLKPNLVETSSGAPHINTHPLVLRGTV
;
A
#
# COMPACT_ATOMS: atom_id res chain seq x y z
N MET A 1 43.00 61.13 34.12
CA MET A 1 42.44 60.25 33.08
C MET A 1 43.03 58.87 33.30
N VAL A 2 42.35 58.03 34.08
CA VAL A 2 42.75 56.65 34.38
C VAL A 2 41.66 55.79 33.77
N VAL A 3 41.99 55.08 32.69
CA VAL A 3 41.06 54.14 32.04
C VAL A 3 41.34 52.77 32.65
N SER A 4 40.40 52.31 33.47
CA SER A 4 40.41 50.97 34.06
C SER A 4 40.11 49.95 32.96
N ILE A 5 41.03 49.01 32.73
CA ILE A 5 40.82 47.86 31.86
C ILE A 5 39.92 46.88 32.64
N GLN A 6 38.69 46.67 32.17
CA GLN A 6 37.77 45.68 32.72
C GLN A 6 38.03 44.35 31.99
N ASP A 7 38.56 43.36 32.70
CA ASP A 7 38.76 42.01 32.17
C ASP A 7 37.42 41.32 31.88
N ASP A 8 37.19 41.00 30.61
CA ASP A 8 36.01 40.28 30.13
C ASP A 8 36.22 38.76 30.29
N HIS A 9 35.75 38.23 31.43
CA HIS A 9 35.71 36.79 31.67
C HIS A 9 34.67 36.12 30.75
N GLN A 10 35.13 35.68 29.58
CA GLN A 10 34.37 34.85 28.65
C GLN A 10 33.95 33.52 29.31
N ASN A 11 32.68 33.45 29.72
CA ASN A 11 32.05 32.28 30.32
C ASN A 11 31.78 31.22 29.25
N VAL A 12 32.69 30.26 29.08
CA VAL A 12 32.52 29.11 28.19
C VAL A 12 31.39 28.23 28.76
N ARG A 13 30.17 28.37 28.21
CA ARG A 13 29.03 27.52 28.57
C ARG A 13 29.33 26.07 28.20
N GLY A 14 29.80 25.28 29.17
CA GLY A 14 30.09 23.86 29.01
C GLY A 14 28.82 23.05 28.72
N ILE A 15 28.96 22.05 27.85
CA ILE A 15 27.87 21.11 27.54
C ILE A 15 27.48 20.38 28.83
N THR A 16 26.28 20.65 29.34
CA THR A 16 25.77 19.98 30.55
C THR A 16 25.14 18.63 30.21
N ARG A 17 25.07 17.71 31.20
CA ARG A 17 24.44 16.38 31.04
C ARG A 17 23.04 16.45 30.43
N ARG A 18 22.27 17.50 30.77
CA ARG A 18 20.94 17.75 30.23
C ARG A 18 20.96 17.97 28.71
N HIS A 19 21.94 18.70 28.19
CA HIS A 19 22.09 18.90 26.75
C HIS A 19 22.42 17.60 26.02
N LEU A 20 23.28 16.75 26.60
CA LEU A 20 23.58 15.43 26.05
C LEU A 20 22.35 14.52 26.03
N LEU A 21 21.57 14.49 27.11
CA LEU A 21 20.34 13.70 27.18
C LEU A 21 19.29 14.21 26.19
N MET A 22 19.14 15.53 26.04
CA MET A 22 18.22 16.11 25.07
C MET A 22 18.66 15.85 23.62
N ALA A 23 19.95 15.95 23.32
CA ALA A 23 20.50 15.63 22.01
C ALA A 23 20.34 14.13 21.67
N GLY A 24 20.58 13.25 22.64
CA GLY A 24 20.36 11.81 22.49
C GLY A 24 18.89 11.46 22.24
N ALA A 25 17.97 12.06 23.00
CA ALA A 25 16.54 11.86 22.81
C ALA A 25 16.06 12.37 21.43
N ALA A 26 16.54 13.55 21.01
CA ALA A 26 16.23 14.10 19.70
C ALA A 26 16.80 13.21 18.57
N GLY A 27 18.02 12.70 18.72
CA GLY A 27 18.65 11.78 17.78
C GLY A 27 17.90 10.46 17.63
N ILE A 28 17.40 9.90 18.73
CA ILE A 28 16.57 8.68 18.71
C ILE A 28 15.24 8.94 18.01
N LEU A 29 14.54 10.03 18.33
CA LEU A 29 13.26 10.35 17.69
C LEU A 29 13.41 10.57 16.19
N LEU A 30 14.40 11.35 15.76
CA LEU A 30 14.67 11.61 14.34
C LEU A 30 15.18 10.36 13.60
N GLY A 31 16.01 9.54 14.24
CA GLY A 31 16.56 8.31 13.66
C GLY A 31 15.56 7.14 13.63
N SER A 32 14.59 7.11 14.55
CA SER A 32 13.59 6.04 14.63
C SER A 32 12.73 5.93 13.37
N GLY A 33 12.43 7.07 12.71
CA GLY A 33 11.71 7.11 11.44
C GLY A 33 12.42 6.38 10.30
N VAL A 34 13.76 6.37 10.30
CA VAL A 34 14.60 5.72 9.28
C VAL A 34 14.77 4.22 9.53
N LEU A 35 14.71 3.79 10.79
CA LEU A 35 14.88 2.39 11.20
C LEU A 35 13.56 1.61 11.27
N LEU A 36 12.41 2.29 11.18
CA LEU A 36 11.12 1.63 11.12
C LEU A 36 10.99 0.92 9.76
N PRO A 37 10.96 -0.42 9.73
CA PRO A 37 10.92 -1.14 8.47
C PRO A 37 9.58 -0.88 7.79
N GLU A 38 9.56 -0.60 6.49
CA GLU A 38 8.33 -0.30 5.73
C GLU A 38 7.22 -1.34 5.93
N ARG A 39 7.58 -2.57 6.31
CA ARG A 39 6.65 -3.64 6.71
C ARG A 39 5.72 -3.25 7.87
N PHE A 40 6.15 -2.38 8.78
CA PHE A 40 5.34 -1.90 9.90
C PHE A 40 4.31 -0.85 9.46
N PHE A 41 4.62 -0.11 8.39
CA PHE A 41 3.76 0.93 7.82
C PHE A 41 2.99 0.50 6.57
N ARG A 42 3.25 -0.71 6.03
CA ARG A 42 2.38 -1.33 5.03
C ARG A 42 1.06 -1.68 5.69
N GLN A 43 0.17 -0.69 5.75
CA GLN A 43 -1.24 -0.92 6.02
C GLN A 43 -1.69 -1.99 5.05
N ARG A 44 -2.27 -3.05 5.62
CA ARG A 44 -2.86 -4.13 4.86
C ARG A 44 -3.97 -3.51 4.03
N GLN A 45 -3.75 -3.37 2.73
CA GLN A 45 -4.74 -2.82 1.82
C GLN A 45 -5.94 -3.77 1.85
N GLN A 46 -7.05 -3.30 2.41
CA GLN A 46 -8.32 -4.01 2.40
C GLN A 46 -9.14 -3.46 1.24
N ALA A 47 -9.68 -4.36 0.43
CA ALA A 47 -10.56 -4.02 -0.68
C ALA A 47 -11.85 -4.83 -0.52
N GLN A 48 -12.98 -4.19 -0.85
CA GLN A 48 -14.24 -4.92 -0.97
C GLN A 48 -14.07 -6.00 -2.03
N THR A 49 -14.41 -7.24 -1.67
CA THR A 49 -14.18 -8.42 -2.52
C THR A 49 -15.47 -9.20 -2.63
N PHE A 50 -15.92 -9.44 -3.86
CA PHE A 50 -17.06 -10.29 -4.14
C PHE A 50 -16.59 -11.70 -4.48
N VAL A 51 -17.18 -12.70 -3.85
CA VAL A 51 -16.87 -14.11 -4.09
C VAL A 51 -18.15 -14.82 -4.49
N ALA A 52 -18.14 -15.46 -5.67
CA ALA A 52 -19.26 -16.24 -6.17
C ALA A 52 -18.81 -17.60 -6.67
N LYS A 53 -19.75 -18.55 -6.66
CA LYS A 53 -19.59 -19.89 -7.22
C LYS A 53 -20.42 -20.01 -8.49
N VAL A 54 -19.81 -20.54 -9.53
CA VAL A 54 -20.48 -21.01 -10.76
C VAL A 54 -20.32 -22.51 -10.87
N ALA A 55 -21.36 -23.22 -11.28
CA ALA A 55 -21.32 -24.68 -11.41
C ALA A 55 -20.38 -25.12 -12.54
N HIS A 56 -20.41 -24.42 -13.67
CA HIS A 56 -19.60 -24.68 -14.85
C HIS A 56 -19.22 -23.37 -15.55
N TYR A 57 -18.10 -23.36 -16.27
CA TYR A 57 -17.64 -22.18 -16.99
C TYR A 57 -18.44 -21.88 -18.28
N GLN A 58 -19.19 -22.86 -18.79
CA GLN A 58 -20.08 -22.68 -19.95
C GLN A 58 -21.41 -21.99 -19.59
N LEU A 59 -21.71 -21.83 -18.30
CA LEU A 59 -22.91 -21.14 -17.82
C LEU A 59 -22.69 -19.62 -17.74
N GLU A 60 -23.64 -18.91 -17.14
CA GLU A 60 -23.73 -17.45 -17.09
C GLU A 60 -22.69 -16.80 -16.15
N ILE A 61 -21.42 -16.94 -16.53
CA ILE A 61 -20.29 -16.25 -15.92
C ILE A 61 -20.50 -14.74 -16.04
N GLY A 62 -20.90 -14.25 -17.22
CA GLY A 62 -21.11 -12.81 -17.47
C GLY A 62 -22.07 -12.20 -16.46
N ASP A 63 -23.24 -12.82 -16.29
CA ASP A 63 -24.27 -12.40 -15.32
C ASP A 63 -23.77 -12.46 -13.87
N THR A 64 -22.93 -13.45 -13.55
CA THR A 64 -22.33 -13.56 -12.23
C THR A 64 -21.30 -12.46 -11.97
N ILE A 65 -20.48 -12.11 -12.97
CA ILE A 65 -19.54 -10.99 -12.89
C ILE A 65 -20.31 -9.67 -12.80
N ALA A 66 -21.32 -9.46 -13.64
CA ALA A 66 -22.14 -8.24 -13.64
C ALA A 66 -22.93 -8.05 -12.34
N ARG A 67 -23.39 -9.14 -11.70
CA ARG A 67 -23.94 -9.08 -10.34
C ARG A 67 -22.86 -8.69 -9.33
N GLY A 68 -21.71 -9.34 -9.35
CA GLY A 68 -20.63 -9.05 -8.41
C GLY A 68 -20.16 -7.59 -8.44
N ILE A 69 -20.05 -7.01 -9.64
CA ILE A 69 -19.71 -5.60 -9.81
C ILE A 69 -20.76 -4.69 -9.16
N ARG A 70 -22.05 -4.98 -9.35
CA ARG A 70 -23.15 -4.23 -8.72
C ARG A 70 -23.16 -4.38 -7.20
N GLU A 71 -22.91 -5.58 -6.68
CA GLU A 71 -22.81 -5.84 -5.23
C GLU A 71 -21.63 -5.09 -4.59
N LEU A 72 -20.57 -4.82 -5.35
CA LEU A 72 -19.45 -3.96 -4.93
C LEU A 72 -19.77 -2.46 -5.04
N GLY A 73 -21.02 -2.10 -5.37
CA GLY A 73 -21.48 -0.71 -5.47
C GLY A 73 -21.04 0.01 -6.76
N VAL A 74 -20.52 -0.72 -7.75
CA VAL A 74 -20.11 -0.12 -9.02
C VAL A 74 -21.26 -0.18 -10.00
N SER A 75 -21.68 0.99 -10.48
CA SER A 75 -22.75 1.14 -11.47
C SER A 75 -22.24 0.95 -12.90
N ILE A 76 -23.17 0.64 -13.82
CA ILE A 76 -22.86 0.54 -15.26
C ILE A 76 -22.36 1.88 -15.81
N ASP A 77 -22.92 2.99 -15.34
CA ASP A 77 -22.52 4.33 -15.78
C ASP A 77 -21.09 4.67 -15.35
N GLU A 78 -20.67 4.21 -14.17
CA GLU A 78 -19.26 4.31 -13.76
C GLU A 78 -18.34 3.45 -14.62
N MET A 79 -18.78 2.29 -15.12
CA MET A 79 -17.94 1.47 -16.00
C MET A 79 -17.84 2.02 -17.43
N ARG A 80 -18.89 2.72 -17.89
CA ARG A 80 -19.02 3.17 -19.28
C ARG A 80 -17.84 4.05 -19.68
N GLY A 81 -17.17 3.69 -20.77
CA GLY A 81 -16.02 4.41 -21.31
C GLY A 81 -14.70 4.20 -20.54
N LYS A 82 -14.68 3.38 -19.48
CA LYS A 82 -13.44 3.01 -18.80
C LYS A 82 -12.74 1.85 -19.51
N ARG A 83 -11.42 1.84 -19.45
CA ARG A 83 -10.59 0.70 -19.83
C ARG A 83 -10.33 -0.14 -18.59
N ILE A 84 -10.91 -1.33 -18.55
CA ILE A 84 -10.80 -2.24 -17.41
C ILE A 84 -9.71 -3.26 -17.73
N LEU A 85 -8.70 -3.35 -16.87
CA LEU A 85 -7.68 -4.40 -16.97
C LEU A 85 -8.19 -5.65 -16.25
N LEU A 86 -8.48 -6.69 -17.01
CA LEU A 86 -8.64 -8.02 -16.45
C LEU A 86 -7.25 -8.65 -16.28
N LYS A 87 -6.92 -9.08 -15.07
CA LYS A 87 -5.68 -9.81 -14.79
C LYS A 87 -5.96 -11.32 -14.75
N PRO A 88 -5.91 -12.03 -15.89
CA PRO A 88 -5.97 -13.48 -15.86
C PRO A 88 -4.70 -14.02 -15.19
N ASN A 89 -4.86 -14.97 -14.29
CA ASN A 89 -3.71 -15.71 -13.81
C ASN A 89 -3.41 -16.80 -14.84
N LEU A 90 -2.37 -16.58 -15.64
CA LEU A 90 -1.88 -17.51 -16.66
C LEU A 90 -0.70 -18.27 -16.06
N VAL A 91 -0.87 -19.57 -15.88
CA VAL A 91 0.19 -20.50 -15.45
C VAL A 91 0.47 -21.47 -16.58
N GLU A 92 1.61 -22.14 -16.53
CA GLU A 92 2.01 -23.11 -17.55
C GLU A 92 0.91 -24.15 -17.77
N THR A 93 0.45 -24.25 -19.02
CA THR A 93 -0.55 -25.24 -19.43
C THR A 93 0.11 -26.60 -19.55
N SER A 94 -0.59 -27.66 -19.14
CA SER A 94 -0.18 -29.04 -19.44
C SER A 94 -1.09 -29.65 -20.49
N SER A 95 -0.64 -30.73 -21.15
CA SER A 95 -1.38 -31.39 -22.24
C SER A 95 -2.77 -31.91 -21.85
N GLY A 96 -3.08 -32.05 -20.55
CA GLY A 96 -4.41 -32.40 -20.03
C GLY A 96 -5.14 -31.26 -19.30
N ALA A 97 -4.48 -30.13 -19.05
CA ALA A 97 -5.05 -28.98 -18.36
C ALA A 97 -4.64 -27.69 -19.08
N PRO A 98 -5.29 -27.37 -20.22
CA PRO A 98 -4.98 -26.17 -21.01
C PRO A 98 -5.34 -24.86 -20.29
N HIS A 99 -6.04 -24.93 -19.16
CA HIS A 99 -6.31 -23.80 -18.27
C HIS A 99 -6.38 -24.30 -16.83
N ILE A 100 -5.44 -23.87 -15.98
CA ILE A 100 -5.41 -24.29 -14.57
C ILE A 100 -6.11 -23.26 -13.68
N ASN A 101 -5.78 -21.97 -13.85
CA ASN A 101 -6.26 -20.91 -12.96
C ASN A 101 -7.37 -20.05 -13.58
N THR A 102 -7.30 -19.75 -14.88
CA THR A 102 -8.31 -18.90 -15.55
C THR A 102 -8.84 -19.60 -16.80
N HIS A 103 -10.12 -19.97 -16.78
CA HIS A 103 -10.78 -20.55 -17.95
C HIS A 103 -11.02 -19.45 -19.01
N PRO A 104 -10.73 -19.66 -20.31
CA PRO A 104 -10.89 -18.64 -21.36
C PRO A 104 -12.29 -18.02 -21.46
N LEU A 105 -13.34 -18.81 -21.16
CA LEU A 105 -14.72 -18.31 -21.08
C LEU A 105 -14.94 -17.21 -20.02
N VAL A 106 -14.09 -17.13 -18.99
CA VAL A 106 -14.09 -16.00 -18.04
C VAL A 106 -13.72 -14.70 -18.74
N LEU A 107 -12.72 -14.72 -19.63
CA LEU A 107 -12.36 -13.56 -20.44
C LEU A 107 -13.53 -13.16 -21.35
N ARG A 108 -14.17 -14.14 -22.00
CA ARG A 108 -15.33 -13.90 -22.85
C ARG A 108 -16.50 -13.28 -22.09
N GLY A 109 -16.74 -13.66 -20.83
CA GLY A 109 -17.80 -13.08 -20.01
C GLY A 109 -17.57 -11.62 -19.60
N THR A 110 -16.44 -11.02 -19.95
CA THR A 110 -16.08 -9.62 -19.60
C THR A 110 -16.09 -8.64 -20.76
N VAL A 111 -16.42 -9.11 -21.98
CA VAL A 111 -16.58 -8.32 -23.21
C VAL A 111 -18.03 -8.32 -23.66
#